data_AF-A0A953XFF3-F1
#
_entry.id   AF-A0A953XFF3-F1
#
_cell.length_a   1.000
_cell.length_b   1.000
_cell.length_c   1.000
_cell.angle_alpha   90.00
_cell.angle_beta   90.00
_cell.angle_gamma   90.00
#
_symmetry.space_group_name_H-M   'P 1'
#
loop_
_entity.id
_entity.type
_entity.pdbx_description
1 polymer ?
#
loop_
_entity_poly.entity_id
_entity_poly.type
_entity_poly.pdbx_seq_one_letter_code
_entity_poly.pdbx_strand_id
1 'polypeptide(L)'
;MKKLAAICAVLALVAVMAQAQDEPKTVSLAVYGQNGSTAVSEIEKSLGVHAKYVDVDSGDLDMPCVVAAKDLPGEDAASLASFATGFNLQLEGDRGVLRVGLPGESVGGGSVKGYDVSVLAGMYVEYVNNWGAPKRAPAKGEEPEPELTAAEHLANLIEDALYDLWDEEYAASVVGDRVLFTLHAAGHRRVRELLDILLKEKGGESTALQRERSMMEKLKSTKLTTEYEATPISSVLAGICMQAGVGLVLGPNAAAECVDYHVKLSFEDTTCWDALQKTLDVLREEDMEIQTGARAGAFALGLDGELSGNGYRVFPIADLLKKLNASYERQRTKGDKEDGYSGGLREEGGNRVVVDALYDLLEATGRSADCFVYGDRLLVRGSADTIDAAMEILEQMGWEKPKD
;
A
#
# COMPACT_ATOMS: atom_id res chain seq x y z
N MET A 1 -21.63 55.89 3.33
CA MET A 1 -20.90 55.33 2.18
C MET A 1 -19.40 55.11 2.43
N LYS A 2 -18.62 56.07 2.95
CA LYS A 2 -17.17 55.88 3.19
C LYS A 2 -16.78 54.77 4.18
N LYS A 3 -17.61 54.47 5.18
CA LYS A 3 -17.37 53.38 6.15
C LYS A 3 -17.58 51.96 5.57
N LEU A 4 -18.44 51.81 4.56
CA LEU A 4 -18.70 50.51 3.94
C LEU A 4 -17.52 50.08 3.04
N ALA A 5 -16.96 51.03 2.30
CA ALA A 5 -15.78 50.80 1.45
C ALA A 5 -14.53 50.40 2.27
N ALA A 6 -14.35 50.98 3.46
CA ALA A 6 -13.25 50.63 4.36
C ALA A 6 -13.39 49.20 4.93
N ILE A 7 -14.61 48.77 5.25
CA ILE A 7 -14.87 47.40 5.74
C ILE A 7 -14.66 46.37 4.62
N CYS A 8 -15.11 46.66 3.40
CA CYS A 8 -14.84 45.79 2.24
C CYS A 8 -13.34 45.69 1.92
N ALA A 9 -12.58 46.78 2.05
CA ALA A 9 -11.14 46.77 1.82
C ALA A 9 -10.38 45.95 2.88
N VAL A 10 -10.79 46.02 4.16
CA VAL A 10 -10.20 45.21 5.23
C VAL A 10 -10.57 43.73 5.07
N LEU A 11 -11.81 43.40 4.71
CA LEU A 11 -12.21 42.02 4.43
C LEU A 11 -11.52 41.44 3.20
N ALA A 12 -11.29 42.25 2.16
CA ALA A 12 -10.48 41.84 1.01
C ALA A 12 -9.00 41.62 1.39
N LEU A 13 -8.43 42.45 2.27
CA LEU A 13 -7.06 42.24 2.76
C LEU A 13 -6.94 40.96 3.61
N VAL A 14 -7.93 40.68 4.46
CA VAL A 14 -7.98 39.45 5.26
C VAL A 14 -8.20 38.22 4.38
N ALA A 15 -9.00 38.32 3.31
CA ALA A 15 -9.18 37.25 2.33
C ALA A 15 -7.91 37.01 1.50
N VAL A 16 -7.18 38.06 1.11
CA VAL A 16 -5.90 37.95 0.40
C VAL A 16 -4.79 37.42 1.32
N MET A 17 -4.79 37.77 2.62
CA MET A 17 -3.87 37.20 3.60
C MET A 17 -4.21 35.75 3.99
N ALA A 18 -5.48 35.34 3.91
CA ALA A 18 -5.88 33.95 4.06
C ALA A 18 -5.61 33.11 2.79
N GLN A 19 -5.62 33.72 1.61
CA GLN A 19 -5.21 33.08 0.34
C GLN A 19 -3.68 33.01 0.14
N ALA A 20 -2.90 33.71 0.97
CA ALA A 20 -1.48 33.46 1.15
C ALA A 20 -1.22 32.39 2.22
N GLN A 21 -2.15 31.44 2.41
CA GLN A 21 -1.82 30.16 3.03
C GLN A 21 -0.86 29.43 2.09
N ASP A 22 0.37 29.26 2.58
CA ASP A 22 1.50 28.58 1.96
C ASP A 22 1.07 27.52 0.94
N GLU A 23 1.48 27.67 -0.31
CA GLU A 23 1.50 26.54 -1.23
C GLU A 23 2.22 25.38 -0.51
N PRO A 24 1.64 24.16 -0.51
CA PRO A 24 2.25 23.05 0.18
C PRO A 24 3.66 22.86 -0.36
N LYS A 25 4.66 23.07 0.50
CA LYS A 25 6.07 22.94 0.11
C LYS A 25 6.30 21.53 -0.42
N THR A 26 6.85 21.46 -1.63
CA THR A 26 7.23 20.20 -2.26
C THR A 26 8.72 19.94 -2.08
N VAL A 27 9.10 18.67 -2.15
CA VAL A 27 10.47 18.18 -2.04
C VAL A 27 10.84 17.46 -3.32
N SER A 28 12.04 17.74 -3.83
CA SER A 28 12.66 16.94 -4.87
C SER A 28 13.85 16.21 -4.26
N LEU A 29 13.89 14.89 -4.43
CA LEU A 29 14.97 14.02 -3.97
C LEU A 29 15.80 13.57 -5.18
N ALA A 30 17.11 13.72 -5.10
CA ALA A 30 18.02 13.40 -6.20
C ALA A 30 19.32 12.78 -5.68
N VAL A 31 19.19 11.63 -5.01
CA VAL A 31 20.28 10.87 -4.40
C VAL A 31 20.57 9.63 -5.23
N TYR A 32 21.81 9.48 -5.69
CA TYR A 32 22.28 8.45 -6.61
C TYR A 32 23.53 7.79 -6.04
N GLY A 33 23.37 6.97 -5.00
CA GLY A 33 24.45 6.23 -4.37
C GLY A 33 25.26 7.01 -3.33
N GLN A 34 24.87 8.25 -3.00
CA GLN A 34 25.39 8.92 -1.80
C GLN A 34 24.73 8.34 -0.53
N ASN A 35 25.28 8.69 0.63
CA ASN A 35 24.78 8.25 1.93
C ASN A 35 23.34 8.76 2.18
N GLY A 36 22.56 8.00 2.93
CA GLY A 36 21.18 8.31 3.31
C GLY A 36 21.00 9.66 4.02
N SER A 37 22.04 10.15 4.70
CA SER A 37 22.07 11.50 5.29
C SER A 37 21.88 12.62 4.25
N THR A 38 22.20 12.38 2.98
CA THR A 38 21.94 13.29 1.86
C THR A 38 20.44 13.45 1.64
N ALA A 39 19.67 12.35 1.62
CA ALA A 39 18.22 12.39 1.46
C ALA A 39 17.55 13.15 2.61
N VAL A 40 17.98 12.89 3.85
CA VAL A 40 17.52 13.63 5.04
C VAL A 40 17.79 15.13 4.90
N SER A 41 19.01 15.50 4.50
CA SER A 41 19.43 16.89 4.32
C SER A 41 18.61 17.60 3.22
N GLU A 42 18.26 16.91 2.13
CA GLU A 42 17.42 17.45 1.07
C GLU A 42 16.00 17.77 1.56
N ILE A 43 15.43 16.90 2.41
CA ILE A 43 14.12 17.14 3.04
C ILE A 43 14.19 18.32 4.00
N GLU A 44 15.19 18.36 4.89
CA GLU A 44 15.40 19.46 5.84
C GLU A 44 15.46 20.80 5.13
N LYS A 45 16.30 20.90 4.10
CA LYS A 45 16.50 22.12 3.33
C LYS A 45 15.24 22.55 2.58
N SER A 46 14.53 21.60 1.97
CA SER A 46 13.35 21.91 1.15
C SER A 46 12.16 22.36 2.00
N LEU A 47 11.95 21.72 3.15
CA LEU A 47 10.82 22.02 4.02
C LEU A 47 11.14 23.10 5.07
N GLY A 48 12.41 23.33 5.37
CA GLY A 48 12.86 24.18 6.47
C GLY A 48 12.60 23.53 7.83
N VAL A 49 12.85 22.23 7.93
CA VAL A 49 12.71 21.44 9.16
C VAL A 49 14.07 20.96 9.65
N HIS A 50 14.13 20.50 10.90
CA HIS A 50 15.36 19.95 11.50
C HIS A 50 15.23 18.45 11.74
N ALA A 51 16.27 17.70 11.38
CA ALA A 51 16.39 16.28 11.63
C ALA A 51 16.65 16.03 13.12
N LYS A 52 15.86 15.12 13.70
CA LYS A 52 16.05 14.63 15.06
C LYS A 52 16.18 13.11 15.02
N TYR A 53 17.37 12.64 15.35
CA TYR A 53 17.68 11.23 15.44
C TYR A 53 17.20 10.66 16.79
N VAL A 54 16.54 9.51 16.75
CA VAL A 54 15.97 8.79 17.89
C VAL A 54 16.59 7.40 17.89
N ASP A 55 17.42 7.12 18.90
CA ASP A 55 18.11 5.84 19.07
C ASP A 55 19.01 5.39 17.90
N VAL A 56 19.30 6.33 16.99
CA VAL A 56 20.24 6.23 15.86
C VAL A 56 21.09 7.50 15.79
N ASP A 57 22.17 7.48 15.03
CA ASP A 57 22.95 8.66 14.67
C ASP A 57 23.04 8.86 13.14
N SER A 58 23.69 9.96 12.73
CA SER A 58 23.81 10.26 11.30
C SER A 58 24.77 9.33 10.55
N GLY A 59 25.71 8.69 11.26
CA GLY A 59 26.65 7.72 10.69
C GLY A 59 25.99 6.37 10.40
N ASP A 60 24.90 6.04 11.09
CA ASP A 60 24.07 4.87 10.77
C ASP A 60 23.46 4.96 9.34
N LEU A 61 23.39 6.15 8.75
CA LEU A 61 22.93 6.40 7.39
C LEU A 61 24.03 6.32 6.32
N ASP A 62 25.19 5.71 6.62
CA ASP A 62 26.34 5.66 5.70
C ASP A 62 26.19 4.70 4.52
N MET A 63 25.09 3.94 4.45
CA MET A 63 24.79 3.05 3.32
C MET A 63 24.42 3.83 2.04
N PRO A 64 24.72 3.28 0.85
CA PRO A 64 24.30 3.87 -0.42
C PRO A 64 22.78 4.02 -0.49
N CYS A 65 22.32 5.22 -0.83
CA CYS A 65 20.90 5.56 -0.95
C CYS A 65 20.61 5.93 -2.41
N VAL A 66 19.53 5.39 -2.98
CA VAL A 66 19.06 5.75 -4.32
C VAL A 66 17.59 6.15 -4.29
N VAL A 67 17.35 7.44 -4.51
CA VAL A 67 16.01 8.01 -4.64
C VAL A 67 16.04 9.16 -5.63
N ALA A 68 15.16 9.10 -6.64
CA ALA A 68 15.02 10.11 -7.67
C ALA A 68 13.54 10.44 -7.83
N ALA A 69 13.08 11.55 -7.27
CA ALA A 69 11.69 11.99 -7.37
C ALA A 69 11.60 13.52 -7.31
N LYS A 70 10.56 14.08 -7.93
CA LYS A 70 10.36 15.53 -8.00
C LYS A 70 8.97 15.92 -7.49
N ASP A 71 8.91 17.12 -6.94
CA ASP A 71 7.68 17.79 -6.54
C ASP A 71 6.77 16.96 -5.61
N LEU A 72 7.37 16.21 -4.68
CA LEU A 72 6.64 15.37 -3.73
C LEU A 72 6.12 16.18 -2.54
N PRO A 73 4.92 15.87 -2.03
CA PRO A 73 4.53 16.28 -0.68
C PRO A 73 5.59 15.83 0.35
N GLY A 74 5.82 16.63 1.39
CA GLY A 74 6.86 16.33 2.39
C GLY A 74 6.72 14.96 3.07
N GLU A 75 5.49 14.51 3.33
CA GLU A 75 5.23 13.17 3.89
C GLU A 75 5.56 12.04 2.90
N ASP A 76 5.25 12.23 1.61
CA ASP A 76 5.57 11.27 0.55
C ASP A 76 7.10 11.20 0.35
N ALA A 77 7.80 12.33 0.43
CA ALA A 77 9.26 12.39 0.39
C ALA A 77 9.91 11.68 1.59
N ALA A 78 9.39 11.89 2.80
CA ALA A 78 9.85 11.18 3.99
C ALA A 78 9.61 9.67 3.88
N SER A 79 8.47 9.23 3.33
CA SER A 79 8.18 7.81 3.11
C SER A 79 9.10 7.17 2.06
N LEU A 80 9.44 7.87 0.98
CA LEU A 80 10.44 7.39 0.02
C LEU A 80 11.82 7.30 0.62
N ALA A 81 12.26 8.34 1.33
CA ALA A 81 13.56 8.34 2.00
C ALA A 81 13.63 7.27 3.09
N SER A 82 12.51 6.96 3.77
CA SER A 82 12.45 5.85 4.74
C SER A 82 12.83 4.53 4.08
N PHE A 83 12.16 4.20 2.98
CA PHE A 83 12.44 3.00 2.21
C PHE A 83 13.86 2.99 1.62
N ALA A 84 14.34 4.13 1.10
CA ALA A 84 15.65 4.21 0.47
C ALA A 84 16.81 4.07 1.46
N THR A 85 16.63 4.52 2.70
CA THR A 85 17.67 4.51 3.73
C THR A 85 17.61 3.27 4.61
N GLY A 86 16.46 2.60 4.67
CA GLY A 86 16.21 1.51 5.62
C GLY A 86 15.88 1.98 7.04
N PHE A 87 15.57 3.27 7.23
CA PHE A 87 15.21 3.88 8.52
C PHE A 87 13.79 4.44 8.48
N ASN A 88 13.16 4.60 9.63
CA ASN A 88 11.86 5.27 9.71
C ASN A 88 12.05 6.79 9.74
N LEU A 89 11.65 7.48 8.67
CA LEU A 89 11.68 8.94 8.56
C LEU A 89 10.26 9.51 8.62
N GLN A 90 10.00 10.34 9.63
CA GLN A 90 8.67 10.86 9.91
C GLN A 90 8.65 12.38 10.02
N LEU A 91 7.82 13.04 9.20
CA LEU A 91 7.67 14.50 9.22
C LEU A 91 6.64 14.94 10.27
N GLU A 92 7.09 15.65 11.31
CA GLU A 92 6.25 16.40 12.25
C GLU A 92 6.15 17.87 11.80
N GLY A 93 5.37 18.12 10.75
CA GLY A 93 5.29 19.43 10.09
C GLY A 93 4.82 20.58 10.99
N ASP A 94 3.98 20.30 11.98
CA ASP A 94 3.51 21.26 12.99
C ASP A 94 4.62 21.67 13.97
N ARG A 95 5.64 20.82 14.15
CA ARG A 95 6.78 21.04 15.03
C ARG A 95 8.04 21.47 14.30
N GLY A 96 8.03 21.42 12.97
CA GLY A 96 9.20 21.72 12.14
C GLY A 96 10.33 20.70 12.31
N VAL A 97 9.99 19.43 12.54
CA VAL A 97 10.97 18.35 12.81
C VAL A 97 10.77 17.20 11.84
N LEU A 98 11.87 16.64 11.33
CA LEU A 98 11.93 15.34 10.67
C LEU A 98 12.56 14.34 11.65
N ARG A 99 11.83 13.33 12.09
CA ARG A 99 12.35 12.31 13.00
C ARG A 99 12.94 11.16 12.20
N VAL A 100 14.08 10.66 12.66
CA VAL A 100 14.81 9.54 12.05
C VAL A 100 15.04 8.50 13.15
N GLY A 101 14.66 7.25 12.91
CA GLY A 101 14.91 6.16 13.85
C GLY A 101 14.86 4.80 13.16
N LEU A 102 14.91 3.73 13.95
CA LEU A 102 14.99 2.37 13.43
C LEU A 102 13.71 1.98 12.66
N PRO A 103 13.82 1.09 11.65
CA PRO A 103 12.65 0.57 10.94
C PRO A 103 11.69 -0.13 11.90
N GLY A 104 10.38 0.04 11.70
CA GLY A 104 9.32 -0.52 12.55
C GLY A 104 9.11 0.19 13.89
N GLU A 105 10.04 1.04 14.34
CA GLU A 105 9.88 1.76 15.61
C GLU A 105 9.03 3.02 15.48
N SER A 106 8.22 3.31 16.50
CA SER A 106 7.51 4.58 16.62
C SER A 106 8.50 5.70 16.96
N VAL A 107 8.89 6.49 15.97
CA VAL A 107 9.87 7.57 16.16
C VAL A 107 9.27 8.86 16.73
N GLY A 108 7.93 8.99 16.81
CA GLY A 108 7.25 10.07 17.53
C GLY A 108 5.78 10.33 17.18
N GLY A 109 5.20 11.33 17.87
CA GLY A 109 4.06 12.14 17.39
C GLY A 109 2.68 11.49 17.31
N GLY A 110 2.53 10.21 17.64
CA GLY A 110 1.26 9.50 17.54
C GLY A 110 0.10 10.19 18.28
N SER A 111 -1.03 10.34 17.60
CA SER A 111 -2.28 10.73 18.24
C SER A 111 -3.15 9.50 18.44
N VAL A 112 -3.90 9.43 19.54
CA VAL A 112 -4.90 8.37 19.69
C VAL A 112 -6.18 8.82 19.00
N LYS A 113 -6.68 8.02 18.04
CA LYS A 113 -8.02 8.22 17.46
C LYS A 113 -8.81 6.93 17.54
N GLY A 114 -10.07 7.07 17.95
CA GLY A 114 -11.06 5.98 17.91
C GLY A 114 -11.93 6.11 16.66
N TYR A 115 -12.16 4.97 16.01
CA TYR A 115 -13.02 4.83 14.85
C TYR A 115 -14.25 4.02 15.26
N ASP A 116 -15.44 4.57 15.04
CA ASP A 116 -16.70 3.84 15.24
C ASP A 116 -16.89 2.85 14.10
N VAL A 117 -16.95 1.56 14.46
CA VAL A 117 -17.05 0.45 13.50
C VAL A 117 -18.37 -0.31 13.64
N SER A 118 -19.36 0.25 14.34
CA SER A 118 -20.66 -0.38 14.59
C SER A 118 -21.37 -0.87 13.33
N VAL A 119 -21.31 -0.11 12.23
CA VAL A 119 -21.89 -0.50 10.94
C VAL A 119 -21.17 -1.72 10.36
N LEU A 120 -19.84 -1.70 10.33
CA LEU A 120 -19.02 -2.82 9.85
C LEU A 120 -19.23 -4.06 10.73
N ALA A 121 -19.30 -3.90 12.05
CA ALA A 121 -19.61 -4.97 12.98
C ALA A 121 -20.99 -5.60 12.71
N GLY A 122 -22.00 -4.78 12.40
CA GLY A 122 -23.31 -5.26 11.96
C GLY A 122 -23.25 -6.12 10.69
N MET A 123 -22.50 -5.66 9.68
CA MET A 123 -22.28 -6.41 8.44
C MET A 123 -21.56 -7.74 8.68
N TYR A 124 -20.56 -7.74 9.56
CA TYR A 124 -19.85 -8.96 9.96
C TYR A 124 -20.79 -9.98 10.61
N VAL A 125 -21.62 -9.54 11.56
CA VAL A 125 -22.61 -10.41 12.23
C VAL A 125 -23.63 -10.96 11.24
N GLU A 126 -24.10 -10.15 10.29
CA GLU A 126 -24.99 -10.61 9.22
C GLU A 126 -24.32 -11.70 8.37
N TYR A 127 -23.05 -11.50 7.97
CA TYR A 127 -22.27 -12.50 7.27
C TYR A 127 -22.17 -13.80 8.08
N VAL A 128 -21.78 -13.73 9.36
CA VAL A 128 -21.61 -14.94 10.21
C VAL A 128 -22.92 -15.73 10.33
N ASN A 129 -24.05 -15.05 10.45
CA ASN A 129 -25.36 -15.70 10.53
C ASN A 129 -25.74 -16.45 9.25
N ASN A 130 -25.36 -15.92 8.08
CA ASN A 130 -25.71 -16.47 6.78
C ASN A 130 -24.70 -17.52 6.28
N TRP A 131 -23.40 -17.25 6.46
CA TRP A 131 -22.29 -17.94 5.78
C TRP A 131 -21.18 -18.42 6.71
N GLY A 132 -21.18 -17.99 7.98
CA GLY A 132 -20.15 -18.33 8.95
C GLY A 132 -20.20 -19.79 9.38
N ALA A 133 -19.01 -20.36 9.61
CA ALA A 133 -18.87 -21.69 10.19
C ALA A 133 -19.58 -21.79 11.53
N PRO A 134 -20.39 -22.84 11.77
CA PRO A 134 -20.97 -23.05 13.08
C PRO A 134 -19.83 -23.19 14.10
N LYS A 135 -19.96 -22.51 15.24
CA LYS A 135 -18.97 -22.61 16.32
C LYS A 135 -18.71 -24.06 16.66
N ARG A 136 -17.45 -24.50 16.55
CA ARG A 136 -17.04 -25.83 16.98
C ARG A 136 -17.18 -25.90 18.49
N ALA A 137 -17.99 -26.83 18.98
CA ALA A 137 -18.02 -27.11 20.41
C ALA A 137 -16.64 -27.66 20.84
N PRO A 138 -15.99 -27.08 21.87
CA PRO A 138 -14.68 -27.55 22.31
C PRO A 138 -14.77 -29.02 22.73
N ALA A 139 -13.80 -29.84 22.32
CA ALA A 139 -13.76 -31.23 22.76
C ALA A 139 -13.47 -31.29 24.27
N LYS A 140 -13.78 -32.42 24.90
CA LYS A 140 -13.58 -32.60 26.34
C LYS A 140 -12.10 -32.50 26.68
N GLY A 141 -11.72 -31.43 27.40
CA GLY A 141 -10.33 -31.15 27.80
C GLY A 141 -9.61 -30.12 26.93
N GLU A 142 -10.25 -29.61 25.87
CA GLU A 142 -9.78 -28.43 25.14
C GLU A 142 -10.26 -27.17 25.90
N GLU A 143 -9.36 -26.20 26.09
CA GLU A 143 -9.77 -24.86 26.51
C GLU A 143 -10.53 -24.19 25.36
N PRO A 144 -11.64 -23.48 25.64
CA PRO A 144 -12.31 -22.72 24.61
C PRO A 144 -11.35 -21.66 24.06
N GLU A 145 -11.21 -21.60 22.75
CA GLU A 145 -10.47 -20.52 22.10
C GLU A 145 -11.13 -19.17 22.48
N PRO A 146 -10.33 -18.12 22.75
CA PRO A 146 -10.88 -16.81 23.03
C PRO A 146 -11.70 -16.32 21.84
N GLU A 147 -12.99 -16.06 22.06
CA GLU A 147 -13.87 -15.54 21.02
C GLU A 147 -13.55 -14.07 20.75
N LEU A 148 -13.06 -13.77 19.55
CA LEU A 148 -12.90 -12.40 19.10
C LEU A 148 -14.26 -11.78 18.78
N THR A 149 -14.45 -10.55 19.21
CA THR A 149 -15.56 -9.70 18.80
C THR A 149 -15.40 -9.28 17.33
N ALA A 150 -16.49 -8.82 16.71
CA ALA A 150 -16.44 -8.28 15.35
C ALA A 150 -15.49 -7.07 15.24
N ALA A 151 -15.35 -6.27 16.30
CA ALA A 151 -14.41 -5.15 16.31
C ALA A 151 -12.95 -5.62 16.42
N GLU A 152 -12.67 -6.69 17.17
CA GLU A 152 -11.33 -7.31 17.23
C GLU A 152 -10.94 -7.98 15.91
N HIS A 153 -11.86 -8.68 15.26
CA HIS A 153 -11.61 -9.19 13.90
C HIS A 153 -11.28 -8.07 12.89
N LEU A 154 -11.92 -6.91 13.02
CA LEU A 154 -11.63 -5.76 12.16
C LEU A 154 -10.29 -5.12 12.51
N ALA A 155 -9.96 -5.01 13.79
CA ALA A 155 -8.67 -4.52 14.26
C ALA A 155 -7.54 -5.34 13.65
N ASN A 156 -7.55 -6.67 13.83
CA ASN A 156 -6.54 -7.56 13.28
C ASN A 156 -6.43 -7.43 11.74
N LEU A 157 -7.57 -7.36 11.02
CA LEU A 157 -7.53 -7.14 9.58
C LEU A 157 -6.81 -5.84 9.22
N ILE A 158 -7.09 -4.75 9.93
CA ILE A 158 -6.47 -3.45 9.63
C ILE A 158 -4.97 -3.48 9.92
N GLU A 159 -4.56 -4.09 11.03
CA GLU A 159 -3.14 -4.27 11.38
C GLU A 159 -2.42 -5.06 10.28
N ASP A 160 -2.95 -6.22 9.90
CA ASP A 160 -2.33 -7.08 8.89
C ASP A 160 -2.33 -6.44 7.50
N ALA A 161 -3.45 -5.83 7.10
CA ALA A 161 -3.60 -5.24 5.76
C ALA A 161 -2.74 -3.98 5.57
N LEU A 162 -2.54 -3.19 6.62
CA LEU A 162 -1.77 -1.95 6.56
C LEU A 162 -0.32 -2.10 7.03
N TYR A 163 0.08 -3.29 7.47
CA TYR A 163 1.47 -3.60 7.81
C TYR A 163 2.42 -3.21 6.66
N ASP A 164 3.42 -2.40 6.98
CA ASP A 164 4.55 -2.07 6.12
C ASP A 164 5.80 -2.10 7.01
N LEU A 165 6.80 -2.90 6.64
CA LEU A 165 8.06 -3.09 7.38
C LEU A 165 8.76 -1.76 7.71
N TRP A 166 8.55 -0.75 6.87
CA TRP A 166 9.24 0.53 6.95
C TRP A 166 8.43 1.63 7.64
N ASP A 167 7.16 1.37 7.95
CA ASP A 167 6.30 2.29 8.70
C ASP A 167 6.20 1.86 10.18
N GLU A 168 5.51 2.67 10.98
CA GLU A 168 5.18 2.36 12.38
C GLU A 168 4.24 1.13 12.46
N GLU A 169 4.49 0.27 13.45
CA GLU A 169 3.62 -0.88 13.73
C GLU A 169 2.19 -0.42 14.06
N TYR A 170 1.21 -0.99 13.35
CA TYR A 170 -0.20 -0.74 13.62
C TYR A 170 -0.61 -1.61 14.80
N ALA A 171 -0.70 -1.03 15.99
CA ALA A 171 -1.28 -1.68 17.16
C ALA A 171 -2.60 -1.02 17.52
N ALA A 172 -3.69 -1.78 17.40
CA ALA A 172 -5.03 -1.38 17.75
C ALA A 172 -5.40 -1.81 19.17
N SER A 173 -6.30 -1.04 19.77
CA SER A 173 -7.04 -1.44 20.97
C SER A 173 -8.53 -1.38 20.68
N VAL A 174 -9.31 -2.28 21.27
CA VAL A 174 -10.77 -2.33 21.07
C VAL A 174 -11.50 -1.96 22.34
N VAL A 175 -12.47 -1.05 22.24
CA VAL A 175 -13.35 -0.65 23.36
C VAL A 175 -14.79 -0.56 22.85
N GLY A 176 -15.58 -1.60 23.11
CA GLY A 176 -16.93 -1.74 22.53
C GLY A 176 -16.86 -1.81 21.00
N ASP A 177 -17.70 -1.05 20.30
CA ASP A 177 -17.71 -0.97 18.83
C ASP A 177 -16.72 0.07 18.27
N ARG A 178 -15.62 0.32 18.98
CA ARG A 178 -14.57 1.25 18.56
C ARG A 178 -13.23 0.58 18.50
N VAL A 179 -12.53 0.82 17.40
CA VAL A 179 -11.12 0.47 17.24
C VAL A 179 -10.30 1.74 17.43
N LEU A 180 -9.32 1.71 18.32
CA LEU A 180 -8.44 2.82 18.65
C LEU A 180 -7.04 2.53 18.13
N PHE A 181 -6.46 3.52 17.44
CA PHE A 181 -5.09 3.46 16.97
C PHE A 181 -4.31 4.63 17.53
N THR A 182 -3.04 4.37 17.89
CA THR A 182 -2.07 5.42 18.22
C THR A 182 -1.12 5.53 17.04
N LEU A 183 -1.40 6.49 16.14
CA LEU A 183 -0.67 6.63 14.88
C LEU A 183 -0.42 8.10 14.57
N HIS A 184 0.51 8.34 13.66
CA HIS A 184 0.67 9.66 13.06
C HIS A 184 -0.44 9.97 12.04
N ALA A 185 -0.39 11.20 11.48
CA ALA A 185 -1.42 11.69 10.58
C ALA A 185 -1.60 10.81 9.33
N ALA A 186 -0.52 10.30 8.73
CA ALA A 186 -0.61 9.45 7.54
C ALA A 186 -1.17 8.07 7.84
N GLY A 187 -0.72 7.40 8.91
CA GLY A 187 -1.31 6.14 9.37
C GLY A 187 -2.81 6.27 9.63
N HIS A 188 -3.25 7.36 10.27
CA HIS A 188 -4.68 7.62 10.46
C HIS A 188 -5.46 7.84 9.15
N ARG A 189 -4.83 8.42 8.13
CA ARG A 189 -5.44 8.56 6.80
C ARG A 189 -5.58 7.22 6.11
N ARG A 190 -4.59 6.32 6.22
CA ARG A 190 -4.65 4.94 5.70
C ARG A 190 -5.75 4.13 6.39
N VAL A 191 -5.83 4.16 7.72
CA VAL A 191 -6.91 3.50 8.48
C VAL A 191 -8.28 4.03 8.04
N ARG A 192 -8.44 5.35 7.93
CA ARG A 192 -9.70 5.95 7.47
C ARG A 192 -10.05 5.52 6.05
N GLU A 193 -9.09 5.57 5.14
CA GLU A 193 -9.29 5.14 3.76
C GLU A 193 -9.77 3.69 3.68
N LEU A 194 -9.12 2.78 4.41
CA LEU A 194 -9.51 1.37 4.43
C LEU A 194 -10.93 1.20 4.97
N LEU A 195 -11.27 1.85 6.09
CA LEU A 195 -12.64 1.83 6.63
C LEU A 195 -13.67 2.39 5.64
N ASP A 196 -13.36 3.50 4.98
CA ASP A 196 -14.23 4.11 3.97
C ASP A 196 -14.42 3.17 2.77
N ILE A 197 -13.38 2.44 2.36
CA ILE A 197 -13.47 1.45 1.27
C ILE A 197 -14.31 0.23 1.70
N LEU A 198 -14.11 -0.30 2.91
CA LEU A 198 -14.88 -1.43 3.45
C LEU A 198 -16.39 -1.10 3.53
N LEU A 199 -16.72 0.14 3.89
CA LEU A 199 -18.09 0.64 3.98
C LEU A 199 -18.77 0.85 2.61
N LYS A 200 -18.01 1.04 1.53
CA LYS A 200 -18.60 1.19 0.18
C LYS A 200 -19.27 -0.11 -0.24
N GLU A 201 -20.52 0.00 -0.69
CA GLU A 201 -21.29 -1.17 -1.17
C GLU A 201 -20.58 -1.91 -2.31
N LYS A 202 -19.89 -1.16 -3.19
CA LYS A 202 -19.17 -1.67 -4.35
C LYS A 202 -17.71 -2.01 -4.07
N GLY A 203 -17.26 -1.86 -2.83
CA GLY A 203 -15.83 -1.89 -2.47
C GLY A 203 -15.07 -0.72 -3.10
N GLY A 204 -13.79 -0.95 -3.42
CA GLY A 204 -12.93 0.07 -4.03
C GLY A 204 -11.44 -0.24 -3.94
N GLU A 205 -10.65 0.61 -4.59
CA GLU A 205 -9.18 0.57 -4.58
C GLU A 205 -8.62 1.64 -3.67
N SER A 206 -7.54 1.31 -2.98
CA SER A 206 -6.69 2.27 -2.26
C SER A 206 -6.10 3.32 -3.20
N THR A 207 -5.80 4.50 -2.65
CA THR A 207 -5.09 5.58 -3.37
C THR A 207 -3.71 5.10 -3.84
N ALA A 208 -3.04 4.26 -3.05
CA ALA A 208 -1.75 3.67 -3.41
C ALA A 208 -1.84 2.85 -4.70
N LEU A 209 -2.85 1.96 -4.80
CA LEU A 209 -3.09 1.16 -5.99
C LEU A 209 -3.43 2.01 -7.22
N GLN A 210 -4.23 3.07 -7.05
CA GLN A 210 -4.55 4.00 -8.14
C GLN A 210 -3.30 4.74 -8.66
N ARG A 211 -2.42 5.18 -7.75
CA ARG A 211 -1.14 5.82 -8.10
C ARG A 211 -0.23 4.85 -8.85
N GLU A 212 -0.16 3.59 -8.40
CA GLU A 212 0.62 2.54 -9.07
C GLU A 212 0.12 2.31 -10.51
N ARG A 213 -1.19 2.18 -10.73
CA ARG A 213 -1.75 2.05 -12.08
C ARG A 213 -1.36 3.24 -12.98
N SER A 214 -1.53 4.46 -12.48
CA SER A 214 -1.19 5.66 -13.24
C SER A 214 0.31 5.73 -13.57
N MET A 215 1.16 5.33 -12.63
CA MET A 215 2.60 5.22 -12.83
C MET A 215 2.94 4.19 -13.93
N MET A 216 2.32 3.01 -13.87
CA MET A 216 2.52 1.94 -14.85
C MET A 216 2.06 2.35 -16.25
N GLU A 217 0.93 3.05 -16.36
CA GLU A 217 0.45 3.61 -17.62
C GLU A 217 1.45 4.62 -18.22
N LYS A 218 2.03 5.50 -17.39
CA LYS A 218 3.07 6.45 -17.86
C LYS A 218 4.32 5.72 -18.38
N LEU A 219 4.79 4.70 -17.67
CA LEU A 219 5.93 3.88 -18.09
C LEU A 219 5.66 3.15 -19.41
N LYS A 220 4.45 2.56 -19.57
CA LYS A 220 4.05 1.82 -20.77
C LYS A 220 3.79 2.71 -21.98
N SER A 221 3.35 3.96 -21.78
CA SER A 221 3.01 4.88 -22.88
C SER A 221 4.16 5.80 -23.30
N THR A 222 5.16 6.00 -22.45
CA THR A 222 6.32 6.86 -22.77
C THR A 222 7.37 6.09 -23.57
N LYS A 223 7.81 6.65 -24.69
CA LYS A 223 8.95 6.11 -25.45
C LYS A 223 10.27 6.54 -24.83
N LEU A 224 11.21 5.60 -24.74
CA LEU A 224 12.57 5.90 -24.31
C LEU A 224 13.35 6.51 -25.49
N THR A 225 14.08 7.58 -25.22
CA THR A 225 14.87 8.33 -26.22
C THR A 225 16.32 8.51 -25.80
N THR A 226 16.67 8.10 -24.58
CA THR A 226 18.01 8.24 -24.01
C THR A 226 18.75 6.92 -24.16
N GLU A 227 19.97 6.96 -24.68
CA GLU A 227 20.89 5.82 -24.69
C GLU A 227 21.77 5.84 -23.43
N TYR A 228 22.09 4.66 -22.90
CA TYR A 228 22.91 4.50 -21.69
C TYR A 228 24.17 3.68 -22.01
N GLU A 229 25.33 4.32 -21.92
CA GLU A 229 26.63 3.67 -22.10
C GLU A 229 27.45 3.73 -20.81
N ALA A 230 27.98 2.57 -20.37
CA ALA A 230 28.89 2.45 -19.22
C ALA A 230 28.40 3.22 -17.98
N THR A 231 27.11 3.07 -17.67
CA THR A 231 26.42 3.81 -16.60
C THR A 231 26.02 2.84 -15.50
N PRO A 232 26.11 3.23 -14.21
CA PRO A 232 25.55 2.45 -13.11
C PRO A 232 24.08 2.09 -13.34
N ILE A 233 23.67 0.86 -13.03
CA ILE A 233 22.28 0.42 -13.18
C ILE A 233 21.32 1.36 -12.46
N SER A 234 21.64 1.79 -11.24
CA SER A 234 20.84 2.75 -10.47
C SER A 234 20.52 4.03 -11.26
N SER A 235 21.49 4.55 -12.01
CA SER A 235 21.33 5.74 -12.85
C SER A 235 20.53 5.45 -14.12
N VAL A 236 20.68 4.26 -14.71
CA VAL A 236 19.86 3.80 -15.86
C VAL A 236 18.39 3.68 -15.45
N LEU A 237 18.12 2.98 -14.34
CA LEU A 237 16.77 2.84 -13.79
C LEU A 237 16.14 4.20 -13.52
N ALA A 238 16.88 5.13 -12.90
CA ALA A 238 16.38 6.45 -12.57
C ALA A 238 16.09 7.26 -13.84
N GLY A 239 17.00 7.23 -14.82
CA GLY A 239 16.80 7.91 -16.10
C GLY A 239 15.55 7.42 -16.84
N ILE A 240 15.33 6.10 -16.88
CA ILE A 240 14.14 5.48 -17.49
C ILE A 240 12.86 5.97 -16.81
N CYS A 241 12.80 5.90 -15.46
CA CYS A 241 11.62 6.32 -14.69
C CYS A 241 11.36 7.82 -14.84
N MET A 242 12.41 8.64 -14.67
CA MET A 242 12.30 10.10 -14.73
C MET A 242 11.90 10.60 -16.11
N GLN A 243 12.30 9.91 -17.19
CA GLN A 243 11.85 10.21 -18.55
C GLN A 243 10.32 10.02 -18.72
N ALA A 244 9.73 9.05 -18.02
CA ALA A 244 8.28 8.86 -17.95
C ALA A 244 7.57 9.80 -16.95
N GLY A 245 8.31 10.69 -16.27
CA GLY A 245 7.76 11.53 -15.20
C GLY A 245 7.33 10.71 -13.97
N VAL A 246 8.05 9.61 -13.70
CA VAL A 246 7.85 8.70 -12.58
C VAL A 246 9.10 8.72 -11.71
N GLY A 247 8.93 8.81 -10.38
CA GLY A 247 10.06 8.72 -9.46
C GLY A 247 10.62 7.28 -9.39
N LEU A 248 11.86 7.13 -8.94
CA LEU A 248 12.49 5.86 -8.59
C LEU A 248 12.88 5.88 -7.11
N VAL A 249 12.71 4.75 -6.45
CA VAL A 249 13.32 4.46 -5.14
C VAL A 249 13.84 3.03 -5.11
N LEU A 250 15.06 2.82 -4.62
CA LEU A 250 15.62 1.49 -4.36
C LEU A 250 15.68 1.26 -2.85
N GLY A 251 15.34 0.06 -2.38
CA GLY A 251 15.61 -0.37 -1.01
C GLY A 251 17.13 -0.41 -0.72
N PRO A 252 17.54 -0.49 0.56
CA PRO A 252 18.95 -0.37 0.94
C PRO A 252 19.84 -1.46 0.31
N ASN A 253 19.38 -2.72 0.25
CA ASN A 253 20.15 -3.79 -0.38
C ASN A 253 20.18 -3.61 -1.90
N ALA A 254 19.05 -3.29 -2.51
CA ALA A 254 18.98 -2.96 -3.94
C ALA A 254 19.91 -1.80 -4.33
N ALA A 255 19.96 -0.75 -3.52
CA ALA A 255 20.84 0.40 -3.72
C ALA A 255 22.32 0.00 -3.64
N ALA A 256 22.69 -0.80 -2.62
CA ALA A 256 24.07 -1.28 -2.47
C ALA A 256 24.55 -2.07 -3.70
N GLU A 257 23.71 -2.93 -4.27
CA GLU A 257 24.06 -3.70 -5.46
C GLU A 257 24.07 -2.85 -6.75
N CYS A 258 23.11 -1.94 -6.91
CA CYS A 258 22.91 -1.21 -8.17
C CYS A 258 23.80 0.02 -8.38
N VAL A 259 24.49 0.52 -7.35
CA VAL A 259 25.29 1.75 -7.43
C VAL A 259 26.63 1.52 -8.13
N ASP A 260 27.25 0.37 -7.91
CA ASP A 260 28.55 0.05 -8.50
C ASP A 260 28.46 -0.88 -9.72
N TYR A 261 27.30 -1.50 -9.96
CA TYR A 261 27.10 -2.40 -11.10
C TYR A 261 26.85 -1.60 -12.39
N HIS A 262 27.84 -1.62 -13.29
CA HIS A 262 27.81 -0.87 -14.55
C HIS A 262 27.39 -1.78 -15.70
N VAL A 263 26.45 -1.29 -16.51
CA VAL A 263 25.97 -2.01 -17.70
C VAL A 263 26.13 -1.19 -18.96
N LYS A 264 26.15 -1.90 -20.09
CA LYS A 264 25.98 -1.32 -21.42
C LYS A 264 24.68 -1.85 -22.01
N LEU A 265 23.66 -1.02 -22.04
CA LEU A 265 22.33 -1.38 -22.55
C LEU A 265 21.97 -0.48 -23.73
N SER A 266 21.66 -1.12 -24.86
CA SER A 266 21.03 -0.45 -25.99
C SER A 266 19.53 -0.75 -25.99
N PHE A 267 18.76 0.29 -26.27
CA PHE A 267 17.31 0.28 -26.32
C PHE A 267 16.88 0.82 -27.68
N GLU A 268 16.36 -0.04 -28.56
CA GLU A 268 15.84 0.36 -29.87
C GLU A 268 14.30 0.38 -29.83
N ASP A 269 13.69 1.51 -30.19
CA ASP A 269 12.23 1.71 -30.35
C ASP A 269 11.33 1.22 -29.20
N THR A 270 11.85 1.24 -27.98
CA THR A 270 11.21 0.62 -26.82
C THR A 270 10.43 1.62 -25.94
N THR A 271 9.51 1.13 -25.12
CA THR A 271 8.84 1.96 -24.09
C THR A 271 9.72 2.05 -22.84
N CYS A 272 9.48 3.05 -21.97
CA CYS A 272 10.17 3.11 -20.68
C CYS A 272 9.94 1.84 -19.85
N TRP A 273 8.73 1.26 -19.91
CA TRP A 273 8.43 -0.01 -19.25
C TRP A 273 9.24 -1.18 -19.77
N ASP A 274 9.32 -1.34 -21.10
CA ASP A 274 10.08 -2.43 -21.71
C ASP A 274 11.59 -2.29 -21.44
N ALA A 275 12.11 -1.06 -21.48
CA ALA A 275 13.50 -0.77 -21.09
C ALA A 275 13.77 -1.09 -19.62
N LEU A 276 12.81 -0.77 -18.74
CA LEU A 276 12.87 -1.09 -17.32
C LEU A 276 12.92 -2.60 -17.12
N GLN A 277 12.00 -3.36 -17.74
CA GLN A 277 12.00 -4.82 -17.66
C GLN A 277 13.31 -5.43 -18.15
N LYS A 278 13.83 -4.98 -19.30
CA LYS A 278 15.12 -5.43 -19.82
C LYS A 278 16.28 -5.13 -18.85
N THR A 279 16.23 -4.01 -18.14
CA THR A 279 17.25 -3.66 -17.13
C THR A 279 17.13 -4.56 -15.89
N LEU A 280 15.90 -4.88 -15.47
CA LEU A 280 15.64 -5.80 -14.37
C LEU A 280 16.05 -7.24 -14.72
N ASP A 281 15.87 -7.66 -15.97
CA ASP A 281 16.28 -9.00 -16.42
C ASP A 281 17.79 -9.22 -16.28
N VAL A 282 18.60 -8.18 -16.52
CA VAL A 282 20.05 -8.24 -16.27
C VAL A 282 20.36 -8.48 -14.79
N LEU A 283 19.65 -7.80 -13.90
CA LEU A 283 19.83 -8.01 -12.46
C LEU A 283 19.37 -9.43 -12.05
N ARG A 284 18.31 -9.97 -12.66
CA ARG A 284 17.83 -11.34 -12.39
C ARG A 284 18.81 -12.40 -12.87
N GLU A 285 19.54 -12.15 -13.95
CA GLU A 285 20.59 -13.06 -14.45
C GLU A 285 21.76 -13.22 -13.46
N GLU A 286 21.93 -12.26 -12.53
CA GLU A 286 22.91 -12.31 -11.43
C GLU A 286 22.36 -12.99 -10.16
N ASP A 287 21.28 -13.77 -10.29
CA ASP A 287 20.63 -14.50 -9.19
C ASP A 287 20.06 -13.60 -8.07
N MET A 288 19.70 -12.36 -8.41
CA MET A 288 19.05 -11.44 -7.48
C MET A 288 17.54 -11.70 -7.39
N GLU A 289 17.01 -11.86 -6.18
CA GLU A 289 15.57 -11.96 -5.93
C GLU A 289 14.91 -10.57 -5.95
N ILE A 290 14.67 -10.06 -7.15
CA ILE A 290 14.12 -8.72 -7.35
C ILE A 290 12.61 -8.69 -7.11
N GLN A 291 12.19 -7.75 -6.29
CA GLN A 291 10.81 -7.35 -6.12
C GLN A 291 10.61 -5.94 -6.69
N THR A 292 9.44 -5.70 -7.29
CA THR A 292 9.07 -4.39 -7.83
C THR A 292 7.68 -4.00 -7.38
N GLY A 293 7.46 -2.72 -7.12
CA GLY A 293 6.16 -2.19 -6.74
C GLY A 293 6.09 -0.68 -6.86
N ALA A 294 5.21 -0.06 -6.08
CA ALA A 294 5.10 1.38 -5.97
C ALA A 294 5.16 1.83 -4.51
N ARG A 295 5.84 2.94 -4.26
CA ARG A 295 5.83 3.64 -2.97
C ARG A 295 5.68 5.13 -3.21
N ALA A 296 4.73 5.77 -2.52
CA ALA A 296 4.46 7.21 -2.66
C ALA A 296 4.39 7.74 -4.11
N GLY A 297 3.93 6.92 -5.07
CA GLY A 297 3.86 7.28 -6.50
C GLY A 297 5.17 7.16 -7.29
N ALA A 298 6.25 6.67 -6.67
CA ALA A 298 7.49 6.27 -7.33
C ALA A 298 7.51 4.76 -7.61
N PHE A 299 8.23 4.37 -8.64
CA PHE A 299 8.60 2.98 -8.89
C PHE A 299 9.58 2.55 -7.81
N ALA A 300 9.25 1.46 -7.12
CA ALA A 300 10.04 0.94 -6.02
C ALA A 300 10.65 -0.41 -6.40
N LEU A 301 11.92 -0.61 -6.09
CA LEU A 301 12.64 -1.86 -6.27
C LEU A 301 13.28 -2.24 -4.94
N GLY A 302 13.09 -3.49 -4.53
CA GLY A 302 13.71 -4.05 -3.34
C GLY A 302 14.24 -5.45 -3.63
N LEU A 303 15.14 -5.93 -2.78
CA LEU A 303 15.64 -7.31 -2.78
C LEU A 303 15.13 -8.06 -1.54
N ASP A 304 15.10 -9.39 -1.59
CA ASP A 304 14.97 -10.26 -0.41
C ASP A 304 13.81 -9.92 0.56
N GLY A 305 12.64 -9.55 0.03
CA GLY A 305 11.47 -9.23 0.86
C GLY A 305 11.40 -7.79 1.36
N GLU A 306 12.28 -6.90 0.90
CA GLU A 306 12.23 -5.46 1.23
C GLU A 306 10.91 -4.80 0.81
N LEU A 307 10.20 -5.33 -0.19
CA LEU A 307 8.94 -4.75 -0.66
C LEU A 307 7.73 -5.51 -0.12
N SER A 308 6.89 -4.78 0.62
CA SER A 308 5.52 -5.17 0.89
C SER A 308 4.57 -4.47 -0.09
N GLY A 309 3.53 -5.18 -0.55
CA GLY A 309 2.50 -4.59 -1.41
C GLY A 309 1.72 -3.52 -0.66
N ASN A 310 1.90 -2.25 -1.03
CA ASN A 310 1.18 -1.13 -0.39
C ASN A 310 -0.21 -0.87 -1.01
N GLY A 311 -0.47 -1.41 -2.20
CA GLY A 311 -1.77 -1.36 -2.86
C GLY A 311 -2.72 -2.43 -2.35
N TYR A 312 -3.97 -2.05 -2.11
CA TYR A 312 -5.05 -2.99 -1.83
C TYR A 312 -6.35 -2.61 -2.54
N ARG A 313 -7.20 -3.63 -2.74
CA ARG A 313 -8.57 -3.51 -3.26
C ARG A 313 -9.52 -4.36 -2.43
N VAL A 314 -10.71 -3.82 -2.15
CA VAL A 314 -11.80 -4.54 -1.50
C VAL A 314 -12.84 -4.94 -2.53
N PHE A 315 -13.19 -6.23 -2.53
CA PHE A 315 -14.21 -6.87 -3.35
C PHE A 315 -15.41 -7.24 -2.47
N PRO A 316 -16.63 -6.74 -2.77
CA PRO A 316 -17.84 -7.25 -2.15
C PRO A 316 -18.16 -8.62 -2.76
N ILE A 317 -18.10 -9.69 -1.96
CA ILE A 317 -18.28 -11.07 -2.43
C ILE A 317 -19.63 -11.69 -2.01
N ALA A 318 -20.54 -10.89 -1.44
CA ALA A 318 -21.85 -11.34 -0.97
C ALA A 318 -22.65 -12.13 -2.03
N ASP A 319 -22.70 -11.63 -3.27
CA ASP A 319 -23.46 -12.26 -4.34
C ASP A 319 -22.76 -13.50 -4.89
N LEU A 320 -21.42 -13.51 -4.88
CA LEU A 320 -20.64 -14.72 -5.18
C LEU A 320 -20.97 -15.83 -4.16
N LEU A 321 -20.97 -15.51 -2.86
CA LEU A 321 -21.32 -16.47 -1.80
C LEU A 321 -22.75 -17.02 -1.98
N LYS A 322 -23.72 -16.15 -2.31
CA LYS A 322 -25.11 -16.57 -2.61
C LYS A 322 -25.17 -17.55 -3.78
N LYS A 323 -24.45 -17.28 -4.87
CA LYS A 323 -24.40 -18.13 -6.07
C LYS A 323 -23.76 -19.49 -5.76
N LEU A 324 -22.61 -19.49 -5.08
CA LEU A 324 -21.92 -20.71 -4.67
C LEU A 324 -22.84 -21.58 -3.78
N ASN A 325 -23.59 -20.98 -2.87
CA ASN A 325 -24.52 -21.73 -2.00
C ASN A 325 -25.71 -22.30 -2.77
N ALA A 326 -26.26 -21.52 -3.70
CA ALA A 326 -27.32 -21.99 -4.57
C ALA A 326 -26.83 -23.12 -5.51
N SER A 327 -25.56 -23.12 -5.91
CA SER A 327 -24.94 -24.21 -6.66
C SER A 327 -24.86 -25.49 -5.82
N TYR A 328 -24.31 -25.39 -4.61
CA TYR A 328 -24.19 -26.51 -3.68
C TYR A 328 -25.54 -27.16 -3.36
N GLU A 329 -26.56 -26.36 -3.00
CA GLU A 329 -27.89 -26.90 -2.66
C GLU A 329 -28.55 -27.59 -3.87
N ARG A 330 -28.31 -27.11 -5.10
CA ARG A 330 -28.80 -27.78 -6.32
C ARG A 330 -28.12 -29.13 -6.52
N GLN A 331 -26.79 -29.20 -6.43
CA GLN A 331 -26.05 -30.46 -6.54
C GLN A 331 -26.50 -31.47 -5.48
N ARG A 332 -26.65 -31.03 -4.22
CA ARG A 332 -27.07 -31.88 -3.11
C ARG A 332 -28.49 -32.41 -3.25
N THR A 333 -29.44 -31.56 -3.64
CA THR A 333 -30.87 -31.91 -3.61
C THR A 333 -31.41 -32.49 -4.92
N LYS A 334 -30.80 -32.16 -6.06
CA LYS A 334 -31.30 -32.56 -7.39
C LYS A 334 -30.43 -33.59 -8.10
N GLY A 335 -29.26 -33.93 -7.56
CA GLY A 335 -28.33 -34.86 -8.22
C GLY A 335 -27.78 -34.31 -9.54
N ASP A 336 -27.83 -32.99 -9.73
CA ASP A 336 -27.24 -32.31 -10.88
C ASP A 336 -25.73 -32.53 -10.87
N LYS A 337 -25.20 -33.04 -11.99
CA LYS A 337 -23.76 -33.16 -12.24
C LYS A 337 -23.24 -31.87 -12.91
N GLU A 338 -23.65 -30.70 -12.42
CA GLU A 338 -23.01 -29.45 -12.85
C GLU A 338 -21.55 -29.48 -12.36
N ASP A 339 -20.60 -29.19 -13.25
CA ASP A 339 -19.23 -28.88 -12.85
C ASP A 339 -19.29 -27.63 -11.96
N GLY A 340 -18.96 -27.76 -10.67
CA GLY A 340 -19.08 -26.67 -9.70
C GLY A 340 -18.79 -27.10 -8.27
N TYR A 341 -18.77 -26.13 -7.34
CA TYR A 341 -18.46 -26.35 -5.93
C TYR A 341 -19.48 -27.29 -5.25
N SER A 342 -18.97 -28.35 -4.63
CA SER A 342 -19.74 -29.45 -4.03
C SER A 342 -19.60 -29.55 -2.50
N GLY A 343 -18.85 -28.62 -1.89
CA GLY A 343 -18.65 -28.53 -0.44
C GLY A 343 -19.76 -27.76 0.29
N GLY A 344 -19.87 -27.93 1.60
CA GLY A 344 -20.83 -27.16 2.41
C GLY A 344 -20.24 -25.79 2.75
N LEU A 345 -20.59 -24.72 2.01
CA LEU A 345 -20.03 -23.37 2.23
C LEU A 345 -20.06 -22.93 3.69
N ARG A 346 -21.19 -23.19 4.37
CA ARG A 346 -21.34 -22.84 5.77
C ARG A 346 -20.42 -23.68 6.66
N GLU A 347 -20.21 -24.95 6.35
CA GLU A 347 -19.36 -25.84 7.15
C GLU A 347 -17.87 -25.49 6.99
N GLU A 348 -17.48 -25.03 5.80
CA GLU A 348 -16.10 -24.65 5.45
C GLU A 348 -15.78 -23.18 5.77
N GLY A 349 -16.80 -22.37 6.07
CA GLY A 349 -16.71 -20.93 6.23
C GLY A 349 -16.65 -20.24 4.87
N GLY A 350 -17.77 -19.65 4.42
CA GLY A 350 -17.97 -19.32 3.00
C GLY A 350 -16.84 -18.51 2.36
N ASN A 351 -16.24 -17.57 3.08
CA ASN A 351 -15.11 -16.80 2.56
C ASN A 351 -13.83 -17.61 2.38
N ARG A 352 -13.58 -18.60 3.25
CA ARG A 352 -12.40 -19.46 3.14
C ARG A 352 -12.39 -20.20 1.81
N VAL A 353 -13.55 -20.68 1.36
CA VAL A 353 -13.69 -21.33 0.05
C VAL A 353 -13.26 -20.39 -1.09
N VAL A 354 -13.65 -19.12 -1.00
CA VAL A 354 -13.27 -18.12 -2.01
C VAL A 354 -11.78 -17.80 -1.93
N VAL A 355 -11.24 -17.63 -0.74
CA VAL A 355 -9.84 -17.30 -0.49
C VAL A 355 -8.91 -18.45 -0.90
N ASP A 356 -9.18 -19.68 -0.47
CA ASP A 356 -8.38 -20.86 -0.80
C ASP A 356 -8.33 -21.06 -2.33
N ALA A 357 -9.48 -20.95 -3.01
CA ALA A 357 -9.53 -21.04 -4.47
C ALA A 357 -8.77 -19.90 -5.18
N LEU A 358 -8.85 -18.68 -4.64
CA LEU A 358 -8.12 -17.53 -5.18
C LEU A 358 -6.60 -17.73 -5.02
N TYR A 359 -6.15 -18.24 -3.87
CA TYR A 359 -4.74 -18.56 -3.64
C TYR A 359 -4.23 -19.61 -4.62
N ASP A 360 -4.92 -20.75 -4.75
CA ASP A 360 -4.53 -21.84 -5.66
C ASP A 360 -4.41 -21.34 -7.11
N LEU A 361 -5.36 -20.52 -7.57
CA LEU A 361 -5.38 -19.99 -8.93
C LEU A 361 -4.33 -18.89 -9.16
N LEU A 362 -4.04 -18.06 -8.16
CA LEU A 362 -2.95 -17.09 -8.26
C LEU A 362 -1.59 -17.80 -8.31
N GLU A 363 -1.36 -18.78 -7.45
CA GLU A 363 -0.12 -19.57 -7.40
C GLU A 363 0.12 -20.30 -8.73
N ALA A 364 -0.94 -20.84 -9.34
CA ALA A 364 -0.86 -21.46 -10.67
C ALA A 364 -0.40 -20.49 -11.78
N THR A 365 -0.52 -19.17 -11.57
CA THR A 365 0.00 -18.14 -12.48
C THR A 365 1.36 -17.59 -12.07
N GLY A 366 2.00 -18.16 -11.05
CA GLY A 366 3.26 -17.67 -10.49
C GLY A 366 3.13 -16.37 -9.71
N ARG A 367 1.93 -16.05 -9.23
CA ARG A 367 1.63 -14.84 -8.47
C ARG A 367 1.23 -15.19 -7.04
N SER A 368 1.46 -14.26 -6.12
CA SER A 368 0.98 -14.34 -4.74
C SER A 368 0.36 -13.00 -4.34
N ALA A 369 -0.68 -13.06 -3.51
CA ALA A 369 -1.37 -11.91 -2.97
C ALA A 369 -1.76 -12.17 -1.51
N ASP A 370 -1.77 -11.16 -0.67
CA ASP A 370 -2.32 -11.32 0.67
C ASP A 370 -3.83 -11.10 0.64
N CYS A 371 -4.60 -12.08 1.08
CA CYS A 371 -6.05 -12.05 1.09
C CYS A 371 -6.57 -11.98 2.52
N PHE A 372 -7.28 -10.90 2.84
CA PHE A 372 -7.89 -10.67 4.14
C PHE A 372 -9.40 -10.56 3.99
N VAL A 373 -10.12 -10.92 5.04
CA VAL A 373 -11.58 -11.04 4.95
C VAL A 373 -12.25 -10.45 6.18
N TYR A 374 -13.27 -9.64 5.96
CA TYR A 374 -14.15 -9.15 7.01
C TYR A 374 -15.61 -9.13 6.58
N GLY A 375 -16.43 -9.99 7.18
CA GLY A 375 -17.80 -10.18 6.73
C GLY A 375 -17.82 -10.67 5.29
N ASP A 376 -18.57 -10.04 4.40
CA ASP A 376 -18.61 -10.34 2.96
C ASP A 376 -17.62 -9.49 2.12
N ARG A 377 -16.61 -8.89 2.78
CA ARG A 377 -15.58 -8.07 2.15
C ARG A 377 -14.27 -8.84 2.06
N LEU A 378 -13.84 -9.11 0.83
CA LEU A 378 -12.53 -9.67 0.53
C LEU A 378 -11.58 -8.53 0.18
N LEU A 379 -10.55 -8.30 1.00
CA LEU A 379 -9.45 -7.41 0.71
C LEU A 379 -8.31 -8.20 0.09
N VAL A 380 -7.84 -7.78 -1.08
CA VAL A 380 -6.64 -8.32 -1.72
C VAL A 380 -5.58 -7.23 -1.71
N ARG A 381 -4.41 -7.54 -1.17
CA ARG A 381 -3.23 -6.68 -1.12
C ARG A 381 -2.15 -7.23 -2.05
N GLY A 382 -1.53 -6.34 -2.81
CA GLY A 382 -0.52 -6.68 -3.80
C GLY A 382 -0.25 -5.56 -4.79
N SER A 383 0.50 -5.87 -5.84
CA SER A 383 0.72 -4.98 -6.98
C SER A 383 -0.55 -4.83 -7.82
N ALA A 384 -0.56 -3.83 -8.71
CA ALA A 384 -1.65 -3.65 -9.66
C ALA A 384 -1.89 -4.88 -10.56
N ASP A 385 -0.81 -5.52 -11.03
CA ASP A 385 -0.90 -6.72 -11.87
C ASP A 385 -1.50 -7.91 -11.08
N THR A 386 -1.06 -8.11 -9.84
CA THR A 386 -1.59 -9.16 -8.97
C THR A 386 -3.07 -8.94 -8.67
N ILE A 387 -3.48 -7.70 -8.39
CA ILE A 387 -4.87 -7.38 -8.08
C ILE A 387 -5.77 -7.49 -9.32
N ASP A 388 -5.27 -7.16 -10.50
CA ASP A 388 -5.97 -7.39 -11.77
C ASP A 388 -6.18 -8.89 -12.03
N ALA A 389 -5.13 -9.69 -11.85
CA ALA A 389 -5.23 -11.14 -11.95
C ALA A 389 -6.24 -11.72 -10.94
N ALA A 390 -6.22 -11.24 -9.70
CA ALA A 390 -7.18 -11.65 -8.68
C ALA A 390 -8.62 -11.29 -9.07
N MET A 391 -8.84 -10.10 -9.66
CA MET A 391 -10.15 -9.69 -10.17
C MET A 391 -10.63 -10.61 -11.30
N GLU A 392 -9.77 -10.94 -12.28
CA GLU A 392 -10.11 -11.87 -13.36
C GLU A 392 -10.47 -13.27 -12.84
N ILE A 393 -9.73 -13.78 -11.86
CA ILE A 393 -10.02 -15.05 -11.19
C ILE A 393 -11.38 -14.99 -10.48
N LEU A 394 -11.65 -13.92 -9.72
CA LEU A 394 -12.94 -13.74 -9.05
C LEU A 394 -14.10 -13.69 -10.06
N GLU A 395 -13.91 -13.02 -11.21
CA GLU A 395 -14.90 -13.00 -12.30
C GLU A 395 -15.16 -14.40 -12.86
N GLN A 396 -14.12 -15.22 -13.04
CA GLN A 396 -14.25 -16.62 -13.46
C GLN A 396 -14.99 -17.47 -12.41
N MET A 397 -14.82 -17.16 -11.13
CA MET A 397 -15.57 -17.79 -10.03
C MET A 397 -17.04 -17.34 -9.97
N GLY A 398 -17.43 -16.33 -10.76
CA GLY A 398 -18.80 -15.83 -10.86
C GLY A 398 -19.07 -14.55 -10.05
N TRP A 399 -18.02 -13.89 -9.55
CA TRP A 399 -18.13 -12.52 -9.05
C TRP A 399 -18.51 -11.59 -10.21
N GLU A 400 -19.43 -10.66 -9.95
CA GLU A 400 -19.81 -9.67 -10.95
C GLU A 400 -19.34 -8.30 -10.49
N LYS A 401 -18.59 -7.62 -11.37
CA LYS A 401 -18.19 -6.24 -11.13
C LYS A 401 -19.44 -5.37 -10.91
N PRO A 402 -19.56 -4.67 -9.76
CA PRO A 402 -20.70 -3.81 -9.52
C PRO A 402 -20.82 -2.74 -10.61
N LYS A 403 -22.02 -2.55 -11.17
CA LYS A 403 -22.29 -1.52 -12.18
C LYS A 403 -22.29 -0.14 -11.53
N ASP A 404 -21.59 0.83 -12.14
CA ASP A 404 -21.44 2.21 -11.65
C ASP A 404 -22.76 2.97 -11.44
#